data_AF-A0A9D8P4N4-F1
#
_entry.id   AF-A0A9D8P4N4-F1
#
_cell.length_a   1.000
_cell.length_b   1.000
_cell.length_c   1.000
_cell.angle_alpha   90.00
_cell.angle_beta   90.00
_cell.angle_gamma   90.00
#
_symmetry.space_group_name_H-M   'P 1'
#
loop_
_entity.id
_entity.type
_entity.pdbx_description
1 polymer ?
#
loop_
_entity_poly.entity_id
_entity_poly.type
_entity_poly.pdbx_seq_one_letter_code
_entity_poly.pdbx_strand_id
1 'polypeptide(L)'
;MKKQSLLHIVLFLFLLLSLLGGCAGKGKDVKTTQGDPEILYRQGLERFNKRDYSEALKVFEQIKSNFPDSPPYTHWAEVKVGDCHYFKKDYVEAIAAYEEFKKTRPTHEDIPYVQFQIGMSHFQQMRTLDRDQTPTKKALSNFEYVVANFPSSLFTEKAAEKIEVCKNRLADHEFYIGNFYYKQGKYQAAALRLAGRVEKFPKRTDEDKALYLLGKSYLELDQWEKARDAFTRVVNEYPKSSHYRESKSILDQGKKEKAVVRKAKAKESRKKADVTERESEKIALAKFDEEKRQPVPYKEEGGKMKREEKKPVSLPAETKPTQPATSVEEAKVVSPPLIRYEEEKRQPIAPQTPPPKEELKVEVKPEDEKRMAALPPHPSAPEARDSPKEKEGLSEEPPKQKEAEKVREKAKKIAALPPPSTEEKEVAKKEVPAEPKEIKLGDTSEPIDITSDKVEAFSKENLIIFRGNVMARQKDIVIYSDSLEAFILSDGKGIEKVVAGGNVKIQQGVRVANCQKAIFYNRDQKVVLTGNPKVLEGDNLVSGEEIIFDIAKNRVEVKGGPGGRGKVRVLPGTELEKLK
;
A
#
# COMPACT_ATOMS: atom_id res chain seq x y z
N MET A 1 -99.29 -15.21 -16.06
CA MET A 1 -98.59 -14.21 -15.22
C MET A 1 -97.53 -14.81 -14.27
N LYS A 2 -97.69 -16.01 -13.70
CA LYS A 2 -96.72 -16.59 -12.74
C LYS A 2 -95.34 -17.00 -13.32
N LYS A 3 -95.25 -17.43 -14.59
CA LYS A 3 -93.97 -17.87 -15.20
C LYS A 3 -93.00 -16.72 -15.53
N GLN A 4 -93.50 -15.54 -15.91
CA GLN A 4 -92.64 -14.39 -16.17
C GLN A 4 -92.09 -13.79 -14.88
N SER A 5 -92.86 -13.75 -13.79
CA SER A 5 -92.35 -13.32 -12.49
C SER A 5 -91.26 -14.25 -11.96
N LEU A 6 -91.36 -15.57 -12.22
CA LEU A 6 -90.35 -16.54 -11.83
C LEU A 6 -89.04 -16.35 -12.62
N LEU A 7 -89.13 -16.04 -13.92
CA LEU A 7 -87.97 -15.78 -14.77
C LEU A 7 -87.21 -14.53 -14.33
N HIS A 8 -87.91 -13.45 -13.96
CA HIS A 8 -87.27 -12.23 -13.47
C HIS A 8 -86.65 -12.41 -12.09
N ILE A 9 -87.26 -13.22 -11.20
CA ILE A 9 -86.68 -13.55 -9.89
C ILE A 9 -85.40 -14.39 -10.07
N VAL A 10 -85.39 -15.36 -10.99
CA VAL A 10 -84.19 -16.15 -11.29
C VAL A 10 -83.10 -15.30 -11.93
N LEU A 11 -83.46 -14.38 -12.85
CA LEU A 11 -82.49 -13.47 -13.47
C LEU A 11 -81.91 -12.48 -12.45
N PHE A 12 -82.73 -11.98 -11.52
CA PHE A 12 -82.29 -11.06 -10.46
C PHE A 12 -81.43 -11.78 -9.43
N LEU A 13 -81.74 -13.05 -9.10
CA LEU A 13 -80.91 -13.87 -8.21
C LEU A 13 -79.56 -14.20 -8.86
N PHE A 14 -79.52 -14.43 -10.18
CA PHE A 14 -78.29 -14.67 -10.94
C PHE A 14 -77.42 -13.40 -11.07
N LEU A 15 -78.06 -12.23 -11.20
CA LEU A 15 -77.39 -10.92 -11.18
C LEU A 15 -76.85 -10.58 -9.78
N LEU A 16 -77.57 -10.95 -8.72
CA LEU A 16 -77.13 -10.77 -7.33
C LEU A 16 -75.97 -11.72 -6.97
N LEU A 17 -75.95 -12.92 -7.53
CA LEU A 17 -74.89 -13.92 -7.30
C LEU A 17 -73.60 -13.59 -8.06
N SER A 18 -73.67 -12.83 -9.15
CA SER A 18 -72.51 -12.33 -9.90
C SER A 18 -71.85 -11.10 -9.27
N LEU A 19 -72.54 -10.42 -8.34
CA LEU A 19 -71.99 -9.32 -7.52
C LEU A 19 -71.18 -9.78 -6.30
N LEU A 20 -71.17 -11.09 -6.00
CA LEU A 20 -70.41 -11.70 -4.90
C LEU A 20 -69.07 -12.33 -5.34
N GLY A 21 -68.71 -12.18 -6.62
CA GLY A 21 -67.39 -12.55 -7.16
C GLY A 21 -66.29 -11.54 -6.82
N GLY A 22 -66.17 -11.16 -5.54
CA GLY A 22 -65.04 -10.41 -5.02
C GLY A 22 -63.84 -11.32 -4.80
N CYS A 23 -62.70 -10.94 -5.36
CA CYS A 23 -61.42 -11.66 -5.30
C CYS A 23 -61.04 -12.15 -3.88
N ALA A 24 -61.13 -13.46 -3.64
CA ALA A 24 -60.40 -14.12 -2.56
C ALA A 24 -58.98 -14.46 -3.03
N GLY A 25 -58.16 -13.43 -3.22
CA GLY A 25 -56.71 -13.58 -3.32
C GLY A 25 -56.16 -13.92 -1.93
N LYS A 26 -55.63 -15.14 -1.76
CA LYS A 26 -54.91 -15.57 -0.56
C LYS A 26 -53.92 -14.49 -0.12
N GLY A 27 -54.07 -14.03 1.12
CA GLY A 27 -53.18 -13.06 1.77
C GLY A 27 -51.71 -13.48 1.69
N LYS A 28 -50.99 -12.83 0.78
CA LYS A 28 -49.62 -12.40 1.04
C LYS A 28 -49.70 -10.90 1.20
N ASP A 29 -49.82 -10.45 2.43
CA ASP A 29 -49.59 -9.05 2.79
C ASP A 29 -48.11 -8.73 2.59
N VAL A 30 -47.73 -8.50 1.34
CA VAL A 30 -46.52 -7.77 0.92
C VAL A 30 -46.90 -6.95 -0.31
N LYS A 31 -47.81 -6.00 -0.12
CA LYS A 31 -47.97 -4.84 -1.00
C LYS A 31 -47.86 -3.56 -0.16
N THR A 32 -46.66 -3.33 0.36
CA THR A 32 -46.12 -1.97 0.59
C THR A 32 -45.05 -1.71 -0.47
N THR A 33 -45.42 -1.91 -1.73
CA THR A 33 -44.71 -1.42 -2.91
C THR A 33 -45.08 0.04 -3.12
N GLN A 34 -44.65 0.92 -2.22
CA GLN A 34 -44.46 2.37 -2.40
C GLN A 34 -43.54 2.87 -1.27
N GLY A 35 -42.26 2.50 -1.33
CA GLY A 35 -41.24 3.51 -1.02
C GLY A 35 -40.79 3.73 0.42
N ASP A 36 -40.56 2.68 1.22
CA ASP A 36 -39.69 2.84 2.40
C ASP A 36 -38.23 2.60 1.99
N PRO A 37 -37.33 3.61 2.10
CA PRO A 37 -35.91 3.48 1.81
C PRO A 37 -35.24 2.31 2.55
N GLU A 38 -35.64 2.02 3.79
CA GLU A 38 -35.09 0.91 4.57
C GLU A 38 -35.44 -0.44 3.95
N ILE A 39 -36.71 -0.62 3.60
CA ILE A 39 -37.21 -1.87 3.03
C ILE A 39 -36.57 -2.09 1.66
N LEU A 40 -36.50 -1.06 0.82
CA LEU A 40 -35.84 -1.13 -0.48
C LEU A 40 -34.35 -1.44 -0.31
N TYR A 41 -33.67 -0.80 0.64
CA TYR A 41 -32.25 -1.06 0.88
C TYR A 41 -32.03 -2.52 1.29
N ARG A 42 -32.88 -3.06 2.17
CA ARG A 42 -32.85 -4.48 2.57
C ARG A 42 -33.09 -5.42 1.39
N GLN A 43 -34.04 -5.11 0.51
CA GLN A 43 -34.30 -5.88 -0.72
C GLN A 43 -33.10 -5.83 -1.68
N GLY A 44 -32.50 -4.66 -1.85
CA GLY A 44 -31.28 -4.48 -2.64
C GLY A 44 -30.13 -5.31 -2.09
N LEU A 45 -29.93 -5.32 -0.76
CA LEU A 45 -28.93 -6.17 -0.11
C LEU A 45 -29.20 -7.67 -0.29
N GLU A 46 -30.47 -8.11 -0.22
CA GLU A 46 -30.82 -9.51 -0.46
C GLU A 46 -30.42 -9.95 -1.88
N ARG A 47 -30.71 -9.12 -2.89
CA ARG A 47 -30.30 -9.35 -4.28
C ARG A 47 -28.78 -9.34 -4.44
N PHE A 48 -28.13 -8.36 -3.81
CA PHE A 48 -26.69 -8.23 -3.83
C PHE A 48 -25.99 -9.48 -3.27
N ASN A 49 -26.47 -10.00 -2.14
CA ASN A 49 -25.92 -11.20 -1.49
C ASN A 49 -26.15 -12.46 -2.32
N LYS A 50 -27.25 -12.53 -3.08
CA LYS A 50 -27.51 -13.58 -4.09
C LYS A 50 -26.64 -13.45 -5.34
N ARG A 51 -25.79 -12.42 -5.43
CA ARG A 51 -24.98 -12.05 -6.60
C ARG A 51 -25.82 -11.60 -7.80
N ASP A 52 -27.10 -11.28 -7.58
CA ASP A 52 -27.99 -10.69 -8.58
C ASP A 52 -27.70 -9.19 -8.72
N TYR A 53 -26.46 -8.83 -9.05
CA TYR A 53 -25.98 -7.44 -8.99
C TYR A 53 -26.75 -6.49 -9.92
N SER A 54 -27.25 -6.99 -11.05
CA SER A 54 -28.08 -6.20 -11.97
C SER A 54 -29.43 -5.82 -11.37
N GLU A 55 -30.06 -6.73 -10.62
CA GLU A 55 -31.34 -6.44 -9.95
C GLU A 55 -31.11 -5.62 -8.67
N ALA A 56 -30.02 -5.91 -7.94
CA ALA A 56 -29.62 -5.09 -6.80
C ALA A 56 -29.37 -3.63 -7.20
N LEU A 57 -28.66 -3.42 -8.33
CA LEU A 57 -28.38 -2.10 -8.88
C LEU A 57 -29.67 -1.31 -9.14
N LYS A 58 -30.65 -1.93 -9.81
CA LYS A 58 -31.96 -1.28 -10.06
C LYS A 58 -32.64 -0.82 -8.77
N VAL A 59 -32.58 -1.65 -7.72
CA VAL A 59 -33.18 -1.32 -6.41
C VAL A 59 -32.43 -0.17 -5.74
N PHE A 60 -31.09 -0.18 -5.75
CA PHE A 60 -30.31 0.91 -5.16
C PHE A 60 -30.43 2.22 -5.94
N GLU A 61 -30.48 2.17 -7.28
CA GLU A 61 -30.78 3.34 -8.13
C GLU A 61 -32.18 3.90 -7.87
N GLN A 62 -33.17 3.02 -7.65
CA GLN A 62 -34.51 3.43 -7.26
C GLN A 62 -34.50 4.20 -5.93
N ILE A 63 -33.67 3.79 -4.96
CA ILE A 63 -33.51 4.54 -3.70
C ILE A 63 -32.89 5.92 -3.97
N LYS A 64 -31.81 5.97 -4.75
CA LYS A 64 -31.13 7.22 -5.12
C LYS A 64 -32.09 8.20 -5.82
N SER A 65 -32.94 7.71 -6.72
CA SER A 65 -33.86 8.53 -7.52
C SER A 65 -35.10 8.97 -6.74
N ASN A 66 -35.72 8.06 -5.98
CA ASN A 66 -37.01 8.32 -5.35
C ASN A 66 -36.90 8.91 -3.95
N PHE A 67 -35.75 8.74 -3.29
CA PHE A 67 -35.51 9.15 -1.91
C PHE A 67 -34.16 9.88 -1.76
N PRO A 68 -33.91 10.98 -2.49
CA PRO A 68 -32.62 11.68 -2.42
C PRO A 68 -32.29 12.22 -1.02
N ASP A 69 -33.31 12.62 -0.24
CA ASP A 69 -33.17 13.22 1.10
C ASP A 69 -33.43 12.23 2.24
N SER A 70 -33.18 10.93 2.02
CA SER A 70 -33.36 9.87 3.05
C SER A 70 -32.07 9.18 3.53
N PRO A 71 -31.07 9.92 4.04
CA PRO A 71 -29.98 9.31 4.81
C PRO A 71 -30.50 8.51 6.02
N PRO A 72 -29.83 7.43 6.44
CA PRO A 72 -28.58 6.93 5.88
C PRO A 72 -28.76 6.06 4.62
N TYR A 73 -29.99 5.61 4.33
CA TYR A 73 -30.28 4.62 3.29
C TYR A 73 -29.89 5.09 1.89
N THR A 74 -30.09 6.36 1.56
CA THR A 74 -29.68 6.92 0.27
C THR A 74 -28.17 6.92 0.11
N HIS A 75 -27.42 7.25 1.17
CA HIS A 75 -25.95 7.25 1.15
C HIS A 75 -25.42 5.82 0.98
N TRP A 76 -25.98 4.88 1.74
CA TRP A 76 -25.61 3.47 1.61
C TRP A 76 -25.96 2.91 0.23
N ALA A 77 -27.12 3.30 -0.33
CA ALA A 77 -27.52 2.89 -1.66
C ALA A 77 -26.56 3.42 -2.73
N GLU A 78 -26.13 4.68 -2.67
CA GLU A 78 -25.14 5.24 -3.62
C GLU A 78 -23.80 4.50 -3.57
N VAL A 79 -23.29 4.17 -2.38
CA VAL A 79 -22.09 3.33 -2.24
C VAL A 79 -22.34 1.94 -2.83
N LYS A 80 -23.52 1.36 -2.59
CA LYS A 80 -23.90 0.05 -3.12
C LYS A 80 -24.11 0.03 -4.64
N VAL A 81 -24.49 1.14 -5.26
CA VAL A 81 -24.49 1.29 -6.73
C VAL A 81 -23.07 1.07 -7.27
N GLY A 82 -22.07 1.73 -6.66
CA GLY A 82 -20.66 1.51 -6.99
C GLY A 82 -20.22 0.05 -6.77
N ASP A 83 -20.62 -0.56 -5.64
CA ASP A 83 -20.32 -1.97 -5.37
C ASP A 83 -20.93 -2.90 -6.43
N CYS A 84 -22.18 -2.66 -6.84
CA CYS A 84 -22.84 -3.46 -7.88
C CYS A 84 -22.06 -3.41 -9.19
N HIS A 85 -21.66 -2.22 -9.64
CA HIS A 85 -20.84 -2.08 -10.84
C HIS A 85 -19.48 -2.79 -10.69
N TYR A 86 -18.82 -2.64 -9.54
CA TYR A 86 -17.55 -3.31 -9.28
C TYR A 86 -17.67 -4.84 -9.37
N PHE A 87 -18.69 -5.43 -8.75
CA PHE A 87 -18.89 -6.88 -8.77
C PHE A 87 -19.41 -7.42 -10.10
N LYS A 88 -20.08 -6.58 -10.90
CA LYS A 88 -20.38 -6.86 -12.32
C LYS A 88 -19.14 -6.76 -13.22
N LYS A 89 -18.02 -6.25 -12.70
CA LYS A 89 -16.77 -5.93 -13.42
C LYS A 89 -16.90 -4.74 -14.38
N ASP A 90 -17.94 -3.93 -14.18
CA ASP A 90 -18.18 -2.65 -14.86
C ASP A 90 -17.35 -1.57 -14.13
N TYR A 91 -16.02 -1.69 -14.20
CA TYR A 91 -15.13 -0.91 -13.34
C TYR A 91 -15.15 0.59 -13.65
N VAL A 92 -15.47 0.99 -14.89
CA VAL A 92 -15.53 2.40 -15.28
C VAL A 92 -16.74 3.06 -14.62
N GLU A 93 -17.88 2.39 -14.65
CA GLU A 93 -19.14 2.77 -14.02
C GLU A 93 -18.99 2.78 -12.50
N ALA A 94 -18.29 1.78 -11.94
CA ALA A 94 -17.98 1.74 -10.51
C ALA A 94 -17.18 2.98 -10.07
N ILE A 95 -16.12 3.33 -10.81
CA ILE A 95 -15.32 4.53 -10.54
C ILE A 95 -16.19 5.77 -10.60
N ALA A 96 -17.03 5.93 -11.62
CA ALA A 96 -17.90 7.09 -11.76
C ALA A 96 -18.86 7.22 -10.56
N ALA A 97 -19.50 6.13 -10.14
CA ALA A 97 -20.40 6.12 -9.00
C ALA A 97 -19.68 6.47 -7.68
N TYR A 98 -18.51 5.89 -7.44
CA TYR A 98 -17.72 6.18 -6.24
C TYR A 98 -17.17 7.61 -6.23
N GLU A 99 -16.71 8.13 -7.37
CA GLU A 99 -16.26 9.52 -7.49
C GLU A 99 -17.41 10.51 -7.29
N GLU A 100 -18.60 10.21 -7.79
CA GLU A 100 -19.80 11.00 -7.55
C GLU A 100 -20.13 11.06 -6.05
N PHE A 101 -20.11 9.92 -5.35
CA PHE A 101 -20.32 9.87 -3.90
C PHE A 101 -19.27 10.69 -3.15
N LYS A 102 -17.99 10.50 -3.48
CA LYS A 102 -16.89 11.25 -2.86
C LYS A 102 -17.01 12.76 -3.09
N LYS A 103 -17.41 13.18 -4.30
CA LYS A 103 -17.57 14.58 -4.67
C LYS A 103 -18.74 15.23 -3.93
N THR A 104 -19.86 14.54 -3.82
CA THR A 104 -21.06 15.06 -3.16
C THR A 104 -20.94 15.01 -1.63
N ARG A 105 -20.18 14.05 -1.08
CA ARG A 105 -20.11 13.78 0.36
C ARG A 105 -18.67 13.59 0.88
N PRO A 106 -17.80 14.60 0.75
CA PRO A 106 -16.36 14.46 1.03
C PRO A 106 -16.01 14.17 2.51
N THR A 107 -16.93 14.43 3.45
CA THR A 107 -16.73 14.22 4.90
C THR A 107 -17.47 12.99 5.44
N HIS A 108 -18.10 12.18 4.58
CA HIS A 108 -18.81 10.99 5.00
C HIS A 108 -17.85 9.91 5.54
N GLU A 109 -18.29 9.12 6.50
CA GLU A 109 -17.44 8.12 7.16
C GLU A 109 -17.01 6.98 6.22
N ASP A 110 -17.75 6.74 5.12
CA ASP A 110 -17.38 5.79 4.05
C ASP A 110 -16.28 6.26 3.10
N ILE A 111 -15.83 7.51 3.18
CA ILE A 111 -14.86 8.04 2.21
C ILE A 111 -13.56 7.20 2.13
N PRO A 112 -13.00 6.67 3.23
CA PRO A 112 -11.87 5.74 3.15
C PRO A 112 -12.19 4.47 2.35
N TYR A 113 -13.38 3.88 2.52
CA TYR A 113 -13.85 2.72 1.76
C TYR A 113 -14.00 3.04 0.28
N VAL A 114 -14.72 4.12 -0.04
CA VAL A 114 -15.00 4.56 -1.41
C VAL A 114 -13.70 4.87 -2.15
N GLN A 115 -12.77 5.57 -1.51
CA GLN A 115 -11.47 5.88 -2.07
C GLN A 115 -10.62 4.62 -2.31
N PHE A 116 -10.66 3.65 -1.40
CA PHE A 116 -10.04 2.34 -1.59
C PHE A 116 -10.67 1.60 -2.79
N GLN A 117 -12.00 1.64 -2.93
CA GLN A 117 -12.71 0.96 -4.03
C GLN A 117 -12.50 1.60 -5.41
N ILE A 118 -12.28 2.92 -5.49
CA ILE A 118 -11.79 3.57 -6.72
C ILE A 118 -10.42 2.99 -7.09
N GLY A 119 -9.52 2.88 -6.10
CA GLY A 119 -8.21 2.24 -6.27
C GLY A 119 -8.32 0.80 -6.74
N MET A 120 -9.19 0.00 -6.11
CA MET A 120 -9.45 -1.39 -6.51
C MET A 120 -10.04 -1.50 -7.91
N SER A 121 -10.94 -0.59 -8.31
CA SER A 121 -11.53 -0.59 -9.66
C SER A 121 -10.48 -0.32 -10.73
N HIS A 122 -9.51 0.56 -10.46
CA HIS A 122 -8.35 0.72 -11.33
C HIS A 122 -7.39 -0.48 -11.28
N PHE A 123 -7.22 -1.08 -10.10
CA PHE A 123 -6.38 -2.26 -9.91
C PHE A 123 -6.86 -3.45 -10.74
N GLN A 124 -8.18 -3.67 -10.80
CA GLN A 124 -8.76 -4.75 -11.61
C GLN A 124 -8.65 -4.50 -13.13
N GLN A 125 -8.46 -3.25 -13.54
CA GLN A 125 -8.20 -2.89 -14.93
C GLN A 125 -6.71 -3.00 -15.31
N MET A 126 -5.84 -3.37 -14.38
CA MET A 126 -4.42 -3.56 -14.67
C MET A 126 -4.22 -4.70 -15.67
N ARG A 127 -3.47 -4.41 -16.74
CA ARG A 127 -3.13 -5.38 -17.78
C ARG A 127 -1.71 -5.92 -17.56
N THR A 128 -1.26 -6.75 -18.50
CA THR A 128 0.11 -7.25 -18.54
C THR A 128 1.13 -6.10 -18.62
N LEU A 129 2.37 -6.39 -18.21
CA LEU A 129 3.42 -5.38 -18.06
C LEU A 129 3.89 -4.76 -19.38
N ASP A 130 3.53 -5.31 -20.54
CA ASP A 130 3.84 -4.76 -21.87
C ASP A 130 2.82 -3.71 -22.34
N ARG A 131 1.69 -3.60 -21.64
CA ARG A 131 0.57 -2.72 -22.00
C ARG A 131 0.61 -1.41 -21.22
N ASP A 132 -0.30 -0.49 -21.58
CA ASP A 132 -0.44 0.78 -20.90
C ASP A 132 -0.64 0.61 -19.39
N GLN A 133 0.15 1.36 -18.62
CA GLN A 133 0.18 1.29 -17.16
C GLN A 133 -0.62 2.43 -16.50
N THR A 134 -1.46 3.15 -17.24
CA THR A 134 -2.33 4.19 -16.67
C THR A 134 -3.22 3.65 -15.56
N PRO A 135 -3.89 2.48 -15.70
CA PRO A 135 -4.66 1.89 -14.60
C PRO A 135 -3.81 1.61 -13.36
N THR A 136 -2.60 1.06 -13.54
CA THR A 136 -1.66 0.78 -12.43
C THR A 136 -1.27 2.06 -11.68
N LYS A 137 -0.97 3.15 -12.41
CA LYS A 137 -0.61 4.44 -11.80
C LYS A 137 -1.80 5.06 -11.06
N LYS A 138 -3.00 4.98 -11.63
CA LYS A 138 -4.23 5.48 -10.97
C LYS A 138 -4.55 4.65 -9.73
N ALA A 139 -4.43 3.33 -9.78
CA ALA A 139 -4.60 2.46 -8.62
C ALA A 139 -3.62 2.84 -7.51
N LEU A 140 -2.33 2.94 -7.83
CA LEU A 140 -1.28 3.35 -6.91
C LEU A 140 -1.60 4.68 -6.22
N SER A 141 -1.94 5.71 -6.99
CA SER A 141 -2.26 7.03 -6.45
C SER A 141 -3.47 7.00 -5.52
N ASN A 142 -4.51 6.22 -5.84
CA ASN A 142 -5.69 6.11 -4.98
C ASN A 142 -5.37 5.38 -3.66
N PHE A 143 -4.56 4.32 -3.70
CA PHE A 143 -4.14 3.62 -2.49
C PHE A 143 -3.19 4.46 -1.61
N GLU A 144 -2.23 5.16 -2.23
CA GLU A 144 -1.35 6.09 -1.51
C GLU A 144 -2.14 7.20 -0.84
N TYR A 145 -3.22 7.68 -1.49
CA TYR A 145 -4.13 8.63 -0.88
C TYR A 145 -4.81 8.06 0.37
N VAL A 146 -5.27 6.79 0.35
CA VAL A 146 -5.89 6.17 1.53
C VAL A 146 -4.90 6.12 2.70
N VAL A 147 -3.68 5.64 2.45
CA VAL A 147 -2.65 5.52 3.50
C VAL A 147 -2.26 6.88 4.06
N ALA A 148 -2.16 7.91 3.21
CA ALA A 148 -1.75 9.24 3.63
C ALA A 148 -2.85 10.01 4.40
N ASN A 149 -4.11 9.86 3.99
CA ASN A 149 -5.20 10.70 4.52
C ASN A 149 -6.09 9.98 5.55
N PHE A 150 -6.06 8.65 5.60
CA PHE A 150 -6.91 7.85 6.50
C PHE A 150 -6.13 6.81 7.31
N PRO A 151 -5.04 7.18 8.02
CA PRO A 151 -4.13 6.21 8.65
C PRO A 151 -4.79 5.27 9.67
N SER A 152 -5.89 5.68 10.30
CA SER A 152 -6.67 4.87 11.25
C SER A 152 -7.76 4.00 10.60
N SER A 153 -7.93 4.08 9.28
CA SER A 153 -8.95 3.31 8.57
C SER A 153 -8.59 1.82 8.46
N LEU A 154 -9.61 0.97 8.55
CA LEU A 154 -9.51 -0.48 8.31
C LEU A 154 -9.06 -0.84 6.88
N PHE A 155 -9.04 0.11 5.95
CA PHE A 155 -8.58 -0.08 4.57
C PHE A 155 -7.11 0.29 4.35
N THR A 156 -6.44 0.89 5.34
CA THR A 156 -5.07 1.40 5.20
C THR A 156 -4.05 0.30 5.00
N GLU A 157 -4.12 -0.77 5.78
CA GLU A 157 -3.21 -1.92 5.64
C GLU A 157 -3.40 -2.61 4.27
N LYS A 158 -4.66 -2.83 3.87
CA LYS A 158 -4.99 -3.40 2.55
C LYS A 158 -4.50 -2.50 1.41
N ALA A 159 -4.63 -1.18 1.54
CA ALA A 159 -4.09 -0.24 0.57
C ALA A 159 -2.56 -0.32 0.49
N ALA A 160 -1.88 -0.42 1.64
CA ALA A 160 -0.42 -0.58 1.71
C ALA A 160 0.07 -1.83 0.97
N GLU A 161 -0.61 -2.97 1.14
CA GLU A 161 -0.30 -4.19 0.36
C GLU A 161 -0.45 -3.96 -1.16
N LYS A 162 -1.54 -3.30 -1.59
CA LYS A 162 -1.78 -3.04 -3.01
C LYS A 162 -0.80 -2.03 -3.61
N ILE A 163 -0.30 -1.08 -2.83
CA ILE A 163 0.78 -0.16 -3.23
C ILE A 163 2.02 -0.94 -3.66
N GLU A 164 2.41 -1.94 -2.87
CA GLU A 164 3.60 -2.76 -3.15
C GLU A 164 3.44 -3.53 -4.47
N VAL A 165 2.26 -4.10 -4.71
CA VAL A 165 1.94 -4.79 -5.97
C VAL A 165 2.02 -3.83 -7.16
N CYS A 166 1.45 -2.62 -7.04
CA CYS A 166 1.47 -1.62 -8.11
C CYS A 166 2.91 -1.15 -8.40
N LYS A 167 3.71 -0.88 -7.35
CA LYS A 167 5.12 -0.48 -7.49
C LYS A 167 5.97 -1.56 -8.16
N ASN A 168 5.78 -2.83 -7.78
CA ASN A 168 6.46 -3.94 -8.42
C ASN A 168 6.07 -4.06 -9.91
N ARG A 169 4.77 -3.97 -10.23
CA ARG A 169 4.32 -3.98 -11.64
C ARG A 169 4.96 -2.88 -12.49
N LEU A 170 5.07 -1.67 -11.95
CA LEU A 170 5.69 -0.54 -12.66
C LEU A 170 7.21 -0.73 -12.80
N ALA A 171 7.87 -1.29 -11.79
CA ALA A 171 9.29 -1.63 -11.87
C ALA A 171 9.56 -2.71 -12.94
N ASP A 172 8.69 -3.71 -13.02
CA ASP A 172 8.78 -4.78 -14.02
C ASP A 172 8.53 -4.26 -15.43
N HIS A 173 7.59 -3.32 -15.60
CA HIS A 173 7.35 -2.63 -16.88
C HIS A 173 8.60 -1.89 -17.38
N GLU A 174 9.26 -1.09 -16.53
CA GLU A 174 10.47 -0.37 -16.93
C GLU A 174 11.65 -1.32 -17.21
N PHE A 175 11.77 -2.41 -16.44
CA PHE A 175 12.76 -3.45 -16.73
C PHE A 175 12.50 -4.12 -18.07
N TYR A 176 11.25 -4.48 -18.37
CA TYR A 176 10.85 -5.09 -19.63
C TYR A 176 11.24 -4.23 -20.83
N ILE A 177 10.93 -2.93 -20.79
CA ILE A 177 11.30 -1.97 -21.85
C ILE A 177 12.83 -1.81 -21.93
N GLY A 178 13.49 -1.69 -20.79
CA GLY A 178 14.95 -1.58 -20.72
C GLY A 178 15.66 -2.79 -21.35
N ASN A 179 15.20 -3.99 -21.03
CA ASN A 179 15.70 -5.24 -21.58
C ASN A 179 15.42 -5.37 -23.08
N PHE A 180 14.24 -4.95 -23.53
CA PHE A 180 13.92 -4.89 -24.95
C PHE A 180 14.89 -3.99 -25.73
N TYR A 181 15.17 -2.78 -25.24
CA TYR A 181 16.13 -1.89 -25.88
C TYR A 181 17.57 -2.42 -25.84
N TYR A 182 17.96 -3.06 -24.74
CA TYR A 182 19.28 -3.68 -24.61
C TYR A 182 19.47 -4.76 -25.69
N LYS A 183 18.49 -5.64 -25.86
CA LYS A 183 18.52 -6.70 -26.88
C LYS A 183 18.57 -6.16 -28.33
N GLN A 184 18.09 -4.95 -28.57
CA GLN A 184 18.20 -4.28 -29.88
C GLN A 184 19.52 -3.53 -30.09
N GLY A 185 20.45 -3.57 -29.12
CA GLY A 185 21.68 -2.76 -29.18
C GLY A 185 21.45 -1.26 -28.94
N LYS A 186 20.24 -0.85 -28.53
CA LYS A 186 19.89 0.55 -28.23
C LYS A 186 20.25 0.88 -26.78
N TYR A 187 21.55 0.80 -26.47
CA TYR A 187 22.05 0.85 -25.10
C TYR A 187 21.76 2.16 -24.36
N GLN A 188 21.75 3.30 -25.06
CA GLN A 188 21.39 4.58 -24.45
C GLN A 188 19.93 4.59 -23.95
N ALA A 189 19.00 4.05 -24.73
CA ALA A 189 17.60 3.94 -24.34
C ALA A 189 17.40 2.90 -23.22
N ALA A 190 18.13 1.78 -23.29
CA ALA A 190 18.14 0.77 -22.24
C ALA A 190 18.61 1.35 -20.90
N ALA A 191 19.76 2.05 -20.90
CA ALA A 191 20.32 2.68 -19.73
C ALA A 191 19.36 3.71 -19.11
N LEU A 192 18.71 4.54 -19.93
CA LEU A 192 17.72 5.52 -19.47
C LEU A 192 16.56 4.84 -18.72
N ARG A 193 15.99 3.77 -19.31
CA ARG A 193 14.86 3.04 -18.73
C ARG A 193 15.22 2.31 -17.45
N LEU A 194 16.34 1.58 -17.47
CA LEU A 194 16.81 0.82 -16.30
C LEU A 194 17.26 1.74 -15.17
N ALA A 195 17.90 2.87 -15.47
CA ALA A 195 18.24 3.87 -14.46
C ALA A 195 16.96 4.46 -13.83
N GLY A 196 15.97 4.82 -14.66
CA GLY A 196 14.68 5.33 -14.18
C GLY A 196 13.94 4.32 -13.29
N ARG A 197 14.00 3.02 -13.62
CA ARG A 197 13.48 1.94 -12.78
C ARG A 197 14.14 1.93 -11.40
N VAL A 198 15.46 1.88 -11.37
CA VAL A 198 16.28 1.79 -10.14
C VAL A 198 16.11 3.03 -9.27
N GLU A 199 15.94 4.21 -9.88
CA GLU A 199 15.72 5.47 -9.17
C GLU A 199 14.31 5.57 -8.58
N LYS A 200 13.28 5.21 -9.34
CA LYS A 200 11.87 5.34 -8.90
C LYS A 200 11.39 4.18 -8.02
N PHE A 201 11.94 2.98 -8.23
CA PHE A 201 11.53 1.75 -7.56
C PHE A 201 12.76 1.00 -7.00
N PRO A 202 13.47 1.60 -6.02
CA PRO A 202 14.63 0.95 -5.40
C PRO A 202 14.21 -0.26 -4.57
N LYS A 203 15.10 -1.24 -4.44
CA LYS A 203 14.98 -2.48 -3.66
C LYS A 203 13.74 -3.32 -3.96
N ARG A 204 13.23 -3.22 -5.19
CA ARG A 204 12.12 -4.06 -5.67
C ARG A 204 12.65 -5.35 -6.29
N THR A 205 11.75 -6.31 -6.46
CA THR A 205 12.00 -7.61 -7.11
C THR A 205 12.92 -7.44 -8.32
N ASP A 206 13.91 -8.31 -8.49
CA ASP A 206 14.82 -8.30 -9.66
C ASP A 206 15.62 -6.98 -9.88
N GLU A 207 15.83 -6.14 -8.85
CA GLU A 207 16.71 -4.96 -8.99
C GLU A 207 18.15 -5.32 -9.35
N ASP A 208 18.66 -6.46 -8.87
CA ASP A 208 19.97 -6.98 -9.23
C ASP A 208 20.11 -7.19 -10.75
N LYS A 209 19.09 -7.77 -11.40
CA LYS A 209 19.04 -7.95 -12.87
C LYS A 209 19.01 -6.60 -13.59
N ALA A 210 18.24 -5.65 -13.08
CA ALA A 210 18.15 -4.31 -13.66
C ALA A 210 19.48 -3.55 -13.55
N LEU A 211 20.15 -3.62 -12.40
CA LEU A 211 21.46 -3.01 -12.16
C LEU A 211 22.56 -3.65 -13.02
N TYR A 212 22.57 -4.97 -13.12
CA TYR A 212 23.50 -5.68 -13.98
C TYR A 212 23.31 -5.26 -15.44
N LEU A 213 22.07 -5.25 -15.95
CA LEU A 213 21.79 -4.86 -17.32
C LEU A 213 22.07 -3.37 -17.59
N LEU A 214 21.84 -2.51 -16.58
CA LEU A 214 22.22 -1.10 -16.61
C LEU A 214 23.75 -0.95 -16.72
N GLY A 215 24.50 -1.71 -15.92
CA GLY A 215 25.95 -1.76 -15.98
C GLY A 215 26.45 -2.18 -17.35
N LYS A 216 25.88 -3.25 -17.92
CA LYS A 216 26.20 -3.68 -19.29
C LYS A 216 25.87 -2.61 -20.32
N SER A 217 24.71 -1.99 -20.22
CA SER A 217 24.31 -0.91 -21.13
C SER A 217 25.32 0.24 -21.10
N TYR A 218 25.86 0.60 -19.93
CA TYR A 218 26.89 1.62 -19.82
C TYR A 218 28.27 1.18 -20.33
N LEU A 219 28.63 -0.10 -20.23
CA LEU A 219 29.86 -0.61 -20.83
C LEU A 219 29.83 -0.48 -22.35
N GLU A 220 28.72 -0.86 -22.98
CA GLU A 220 28.54 -0.75 -24.43
C GLU A 220 28.52 0.70 -24.94
N LEU A 221 28.38 1.67 -24.03
CA LEU A 221 28.44 3.10 -24.31
C LEU A 221 29.79 3.73 -23.93
N ASP A 222 30.79 2.92 -23.57
CA ASP A 222 32.10 3.35 -23.05
C ASP A 222 32.02 4.24 -21.79
N GLN A 223 30.92 4.17 -21.05
CA GLN A 223 30.68 4.94 -19.82
C GLN A 223 31.12 4.15 -18.60
N TRP A 224 32.42 3.80 -18.55
CA TRP A 224 33.00 2.93 -17.52
C TRP A 224 32.66 3.36 -16.09
N GLU A 225 32.70 4.66 -15.77
CA GLU A 225 32.41 5.11 -14.40
C GLU A 225 30.98 4.75 -13.96
N LYS A 226 29.99 4.95 -14.84
CA LYS A 226 28.59 4.59 -14.54
C LYS A 226 28.39 3.08 -14.52
N ALA A 227 29.05 2.36 -15.43
CA ALA A 227 29.02 0.90 -15.46
C ALA A 227 29.58 0.32 -14.16
N ARG A 228 30.76 0.81 -13.74
CA ARG A 228 31.41 0.46 -12.48
C ARG A 228 30.48 0.68 -11.30
N ASP A 229 29.83 1.84 -11.22
CA ASP A 229 28.92 2.15 -10.13
C ASP A 229 27.73 1.16 -10.10
N ALA A 230 27.13 0.86 -11.25
CA ALA A 230 26.03 -0.11 -11.34
C ALA A 230 26.46 -1.53 -10.92
N PHE A 231 27.58 -2.05 -11.44
CA PHE A 231 28.09 -3.37 -11.04
C PHE A 231 28.56 -3.41 -9.59
N THR A 232 29.10 -2.31 -9.05
CA THR A 232 29.48 -2.21 -7.64
C THR A 232 28.25 -2.38 -6.75
N ARG A 233 27.11 -1.78 -7.14
CA ARG A 233 25.84 -2.00 -6.43
C ARG A 233 25.39 -3.45 -6.50
N VAL A 234 25.50 -4.13 -7.64
CA VAL A 234 25.20 -5.58 -7.73
C VAL A 234 26.06 -6.38 -6.74
N VAL A 235 27.38 -6.14 -6.73
CA VAL A 235 28.32 -6.87 -5.87
C VAL A 235 28.10 -6.59 -4.38
N ASN A 236 27.82 -5.35 -4.02
CA ASN A 236 27.73 -4.93 -2.62
C ASN A 236 26.33 -5.12 -2.03
N GLU A 237 25.27 -4.83 -2.79
CA GLU A 237 23.88 -4.88 -2.33
C GLU A 237 23.26 -6.27 -2.55
N TYR A 238 23.74 -7.03 -3.54
CA TYR A 238 23.12 -8.30 -3.98
C TYR A 238 24.11 -9.48 -4.09
N PRO A 239 24.76 -9.90 -2.97
CA PRO A 239 25.76 -10.97 -2.98
C PRO A 239 25.23 -12.36 -3.40
N LYS A 240 23.92 -12.59 -3.25
CA LYS A 240 23.24 -13.84 -3.69
C LYS A 240 22.74 -13.78 -5.14
N SER A 241 22.93 -12.66 -5.85
CA SER A 241 22.50 -12.51 -7.24
C SER A 241 23.24 -13.49 -8.16
N SER A 242 22.50 -14.04 -9.14
CA SER A 242 23.11 -14.81 -10.24
C SER A 242 24.15 -14.00 -11.03
N HIS A 243 24.04 -12.66 -11.02
CA HIS A 243 24.94 -11.74 -11.72
C HIS A 243 26.15 -11.29 -10.90
N TYR A 244 26.29 -11.74 -9.65
CA TYR A 244 27.37 -11.33 -8.75
C TYR A 244 28.76 -11.62 -9.33
N ARG A 245 29.00 -12.87 -9.77
CA ARG A 245 30.33 -13.33 -10.21
C ARG A 245 30.80 -12.57 -11.46
N GLU A 246 29.90 -12.37 -12.41
CA GLU A 246 30.20 -11.67 -13.65
C GLU A 246 30.43 -10.18 -13.40
N SER A 247 29.56 -9.53 -12.61
CA SER A 247 29.73 -8.13 -12.20
C SER A 247 31.08 -7.90 -11.52
N LYS A 248 31.48 -8.82 -10.63
CA LYS A 248 32.79 -8.77 -9.96
C LYS A 248 33.95 -8.94 -10.95
N SER A 249 33.84 -9.89 -11.88
CA SER A 249 34.85 -10.12 -12.91
C SER A 249 35.09 -8.87 -13.77
N ILE A 250 34.01 -8.25 -14.24
CA ILE A 250 34.06 -7.00 -15.02
C ILE A 250 34.76 -5.89 -14.24
N LEU A 251 34.40 -5.70 -12.96
CA LEU A 251 35.03 -4.69 -12.10
C LEU A 251 36.54 -4.91 -11.95
N ASP A 252 36.97 -6.16 -11.79
CA ASP A 252 38.38 -6.50 -11.63
C ASP A 252 39.16 -6.35 -12.93
N GLN A 253 38.55 -6.64 -14.08
CA GLN A 253 39.14 -6.39 -15.40
C GLN A 253 39.36 -4.89 -15.64
N GLY A 254 38.32 -4.06 -15.48
CA GLY A 254 38.48 -2.61 -15.71
C GLY A 254 39.43 -1.91 -14.73
N LYS A 255 39.58 -2.43 -13.50
CA LYS A 255 40.65 -1.97 -12.57
C LYS A 255 42.05 -2.26 -13.13
N LYS A 256 42.27 -3.46 -13.68
CA LYS A 256 43.55 -3.86 -14.27
C LYS A 256 43.88 -2.98 -15.48
N GLU A 257 42.92 -2.77 -16.38
CA GLU A 257 43.09 -1.92 -17.56
C GLU A 257 43.43 -0.47 -17.17
N LYS A 258 42.71 0.13 -16.22
CA LYS A 258 43.04 1.47 -15.71
C LYS A 258 44.41 1.54 -15.06
N ALA A 259 44.82 0.51 -14.31
CA ALA A 259 46.15 0.45 -13.71
C ALA A 259 47.26 0.40 -14.78
N VAL A 260 47.04 -0.33 -15.88
CA VAL A 260 47.95 -0.38 -17.04
C VAL A 260 48.05 0.99 -17.72
N VAL A 261 46.90 1.63 -18.02
CA VAL A 261 46.88 2.97 -18.64
C VAL A 261 47.56 4.01 -17.75
N ARG A 262 47.34 3.96 -16.43
CA ARG A 262 48.01 4.86 -15.47
C ARG A 262 49.53 4.67 -15.46
N LYS A 263 50.00 3.42 -15.46
CA LYS A 263 51.44 3.10 -15.54
C LYS A 263 52.05 3.56 -16.86
N ALA A 264 51.33 3.40 -17.98
CA ALA A 264 51.77 3.87 -19.30
C ALA A 264 51.91 5.40 -19.33
N LYS A 265 50.89 6.14 -18.86
CA LYS A 265 50.95 7.61 -18.76
C LYS A 265 52.06 8.11 -17.84
N ALA A 266 52.30 7.44 -16.71
CA ALA A 266 53.38 7.79 -15.78
C ALA A 266 54.78 7.53 -16.39
N LYS A 267 54.92 6.49 -17.22
CA LYS A 267 56.16 6.20 -17.96
C LYS A 267 56.40 7.24 -19.05
N GLU A 268 55.35 7.67 -19.76
CA GLU A 268 55.44 8.72 -20.77
C GLU A 268 55.77 10.09 -20.16
N SER A 269 55.16 10.45 -19.03
CA SER A 269 55.46 11.71 -18.34
C SER A 269 56.89 11.74 -17.80
N ARG A 270 57.41 10.62 -17.27
CA ARG A 270 58.82 10.50 -16.86
C ARG A 270 59.77 10.63 -18.05
N LYS A 271 59.43 10.03 -19.20
CA LYS A 271 60.24 10.12 -20.42
C LYS A 271 60.26 11.55 -20.98
N LYS A 272 59.12 12.26 -20.93
CA LYS A 272 59.05 13.68 -21.28
C LYS A 272 59.90 14.53 -20.34
N ALA A 273 59.82 14.32 -19.03
CA ALA A 273 60.62 15.02 -18.03
C ALA A 273 62.13 14.85 -18.25
N ASP A 274 62.62 13.61 -18.40
CA ASP A 274 64.03 13.28 -18.68
C ASP A 274 64.54 13.93 -19.99
N VAL A 275 63.70 14.04 -21.03
CA VAL A 275 64.08 14.74 -22.28
C VAL A 275 64.23 16.24 -22.05
N THR A 276 63.28 16.90 -21.37
CA THR A 276 63.37 18.32 -20.99
C THR A 276 64.56 18.62 -20.09
N GLU A 277 64.89 17.73 -19.15
CA GLU A 277 66.03 17.88 -18.24
C GLU A 277 67.34 17.84 -19.03
N ARG A 278 67.52 16.86 -19.93
CA ARG A 278 68.68 16.79 -20.83
C ARG A 278 68.78 17.95 -21.82
N GLU A 279 67.67 18.47 -22.31
CA GLU A 279 67.67 19.67 -23.15
C GLU A 279 68.10 20.90 -22.35
N SER A 280 67.64 21.04 -21.11
CA SER A 280 68.05 22.13 -20.21
C SER A 280 69.54 22.04 -19.83
N GLU A 281 70.06 20.84 -19.58
CA GLU A 281 71.48 20.60 -19.34
C GLU A 281 72.34 20.92 -20.57
N LYS A 282 71.90 20.55 -21.78
CA LYS A 282 72.59 20.92 -23.03
C LYS A 282 72.62 22.42 -23.26
N ILE A 283 71.52 23.12 -22.98
CA ILE A 283 71.45 24.59 -23.09
C ILE A 283 72.37 25.25 -22.05
N ALA A 284 72.45 24.70 -20.84
CA ALA A 284 73.37 25.18 -19.80
C ALA A 284 74.84 24.95 -20.19
N LEU A 285 75.18 23.78 -20.76
CA LEU A 285 76.53 23.46 -21.23
C LEU A 285 76.97 24.36 -22.40
N ALA A 286 76.07 24.60 -23.36
CA ALA A 286 76.35 25.49 -24.50
C ALA A 286 76.62 26.93 -24.04
N LYS A 287 75.88 27.43 -23.04
CA LYS A 287 76.12 28.74 -22.44
C LYS A 287 77.45 28.81 -21.67
N PHE A 288 77.88 27.71 -21.07
CA PHE A 288 79.15 27.62 -20.34
C PHE A 288 80.38 27.55 -21.27
N ASP A 289 80.23 26.96 -22.46
CA ASP A 289 81.28 26.94 -23.50
C ASP A 289 81.41 28.28 -24.24
N GLU A 290 80.32 29.05 -24.36
CA GLU A 290 80.31 30.37 -24.98
C GLU A 290 81.01 31.45 -24.10
N GLU A 291 81.09 31.23 -22.78
CA GLU A 291 81.71 32.12 -21.78
C GLU A 291 83.26 31.99 -21.71
N LYS A 292 83.86 30.99 -22.39
CA LYS A 292 85.33 30.77 -22.42
C LYS A 292 86.07 31.41 -23.61
N ARG A 293 85.43 32.22 -24.44
CA ARG A 293 86.11 33.09 -25.42
C ARG A 293 86.26 34.49 -24.83
N GLN A 294 87.51 34.87 -24.57
CA GLN A 294 87.92 36.11 -23.89
C GLN A 294 87.56 37.43 -24.61
N PRO A 295 87.62 38.57 -23.90
CA PRO A 295 86.82 39.78 -24.14
C PRO A 295 87.55 40.86 -24.97
N VAL A 296 86.80 41.85 -25.44
CA VAL A 296 87.33 43.15 -25.88
C VAL A 296 86.52 44.27 -25.20
N PRO A 297 87.16 45.30 -24.63
CA PRO A 297 86.50 46.27 -23.76
C PRO A 297 85.94 47.44 -24.57
N TYR A 298 84.81 48.01 -24.14
CA TYR A 298 84.42 49.35 -24.54
C TYR A 298 83.94 50.16 -23.34
N LYS A 299 84.55 51.33 -23.18
CA LYS A 299 84.30 52.34 -22.15
C LYS A 299 83.07 53.19 -22.48
N GLU A 300 82.49 53.72 -21.40
CA GLU A 300 81.31 54.58 -21.28
C GLU A 300 81.43 55.96 -21.95
N GLU A 301 80.27 56.51 -22.32
CA GLU A 301 79.74 57.87 -22.09
C GLU A 301 78.48 58.00 -23.00
N GLY A 302 77.32 58.57 -22.69
CA GLY A 302 76.73 59.31 -21.57
C GLY A 302 75.43 59.92 -22.14
N GLY A 303 74.33 59.97 -21.38
CA GLY A 303 73.13 60.75 -21.78
C GLY A 303 71.77 60.13 -21.46
N LYS A 304 71.20 60.51 -20.30
CA LYS A 304 69.80 60.27 -19.91
C LYS A 304 68.92 61.44 -20.35
N MET A 305 67.84 61.18 -21.11
CA MET A 305 66.57 61.95 -21.09
C MET A 305 65.44 61.01 -21.56
N LYS A 306 64.50 60.66 -20.68
CA LYS A 306 63.21 61.32 -20.40
C LYS A 306 62.21 61.23 -21.57
N ARG A 307 61.12 60.48 -21.33
CA ARG A 307 59.92 60.42 -22.16
C ARG A 307 58.72 60.81 -21.27
N GLU A 308 58.20 62.00 -21.49
CA GLU A 308 56.83 62.44 -21.17
C GLU A 308 56.18 62.77 -22.52
N GLU A 309 54.87 62.80 -22.77
CA GLU A 309 53.62 62.30 -22.18
C GLU A 309 52.56 63.13 -22.95
N LYS A 310 51.44 62.58 -23.42
CA LYS A 310 50.16 63.33 -23.53
C LYS A 310 48.95 62.39 -23.45
N LYS A 311 48.40 62.29 -22.22
CA LYS A 311 47.03 62.69 -21.76
C LYS A 311 45.81 62.49 -22.69
N PRO A 312 44.62 62.19 -22.11
CA PRO A 312 43.86 63.22 -21.39
C PRO A 312 43.43 62.88 -19.96
N VAL A 313 43.41 63.95 -19.15
CA VAL A 313 42.82 64.14 -17.80
C VAL A 313 41.90 65.36 -17.97
N SER A 314 40.67 65.42 -17.48
CA SER A 314 40.22 65.87 -16.14
C SER A 314 38.67 65.90 -16.14
N LEU A 315 37.93 65.80 -15.03
CA LEU A 315 37.83 66.78 -13.93
C LEU A 315 37.28 66.18 -12.60
N PRO A 316 37.58 66.80 -11.44
CA PRO A 316 37.21 66.31 -10.10
C PRO A 316 36.37 67.29 -9.21
N ALA A 317 35.99 66.76 -8.03
CA ALA A 317 35.93 67.34 -6.67
C ALA A 317 34.63 67.97 -6.10
N GLU A 318 34.23 67.46 -4.92
CA GLU A 318 33.97 68.23 -3.69
C GLU A 318 34.10 67.34 -2.41
N THR A 319 34.08 67.94 -1.22
CA THR A 319 35.02 67.73 -0.08
C THR A 319 34.46 67.18 1.26
N LYS A 320 35.30 66.38 1.98
CA LYS A 320 35.58 66.24 3.47
C LYS A 320 34.45 65.96 4.51
N PRO A 321 34.74 65.59 5.81
CA PRO A 321 36.02 65.38 6.55
C PRO A 321 36.16 64.08 7.43
N THR A 322 37.35 63.45 7.54
CA THR A 322 38.36 63.47 8.68
C THR A 322 38.07 62.51 9.87
N GLN A 323 38.66 61.29 9.95
CA GLN A 323 39.87 60.82 10.73
C GLN A 323 39.65 60.60 12.25
N PRO A 324 40.49 59.83 13.03
CA PRO A 324 41.89 59.37 12.79
C PRO A 324 42.23 57.87 13.13
N ALA A 325 43.27 57.26 12.51
CA ALA A 325 44.63 56.89 13.02
C ALA A 325 44.78 55.43 13.59
N THR A 326 45.48 54.50 12.90
CA THR A 326 46.86 53.94 13.14
C THR A 326 47.04 53.16 14.47
N SER A 327 47.75 52.04 14.66
CA SER A 327 48.58 51.09 13.88
C SER A 327 49.21 50.05 14.87
N VAL A 328 49.69 48.89 14.38
CA VAL A 328 50.80 48.02 14.89
C VAL A 328 50.53 46.78 15.81
N GLU A 329 51.04 45.64 15.31
CA GLU A 329 51.64 44.37 15.82
C GLU A 329 51.15 43.47 16.99
N GLU A 330 51.23 42.16 16.66
CA GLU A 330 51.73 40.95 17.37
C GLU A 330 51.15 40.35 18.67
N ALA A 331 51.00 39.01 18.57
CA ALA A 331 51.28 37.95 19.56
C ALA A 331 50.34 37.66 20.77
N LYS A 332 49.64 36.52 20.63
CA LYS A 332 49.62 35.32 21.52
C LYS A 332 49.08 35.36 22.98
N VAL A 333 48.15 34.42 23.22
CA VAL A 333 47.80 33.68 24.46
C VAL A 333 46.91 34.38 25.51
N VAL A 334 46.02 33.55 26.08
CA VAL A 334 45.42 33.56 27.43
C VAL A 334 43.95 33.98 27.52
N SER A 335 43.12 33.01 27.93
CA SER A 335 41.73 33.13 28.37
C SER A 335 41.57 34.12 29.54
N PRO A 336 40.49 34.91 29.60
CA PRO A 336 40.11 35.61 30.83
C PRO A 336 38.61 35.39 31.21
N PRO A 337 38.12 35.86 32.37
CA PRO A 337 37.52 34.98 33.40
C PRO A 337 36.08 35.39 33.81
N LEU A 338 35.59 34.69 34.85
CA LEU A 338 34.37 34.90 35.64
C LEU A 338 34.20 36.32 36.24
N ILE A 339 32.99 36.88 36.20
CA ILE A 339 32.34 37.74 37.25
C ILE A 339 30.80 37.55 37.11
N ARG A 340 30.10 36.80 37.99
CA ARG A 340 29.41 37.19 39.25
C ARG A 340 28.47 38.41 39.17
N TYR A 341 27.16 38.16 39.26
CA TYR A 341 26.21 39.06 39.93
C TYR A 341 25.29 38.24 40.85
N GLU A 342 24.97 38.85 41.99
CA GLU A 342 24.46 38.29 43.23
C GLU A 342 22.98 37.88 43.22
N GLU A 343 22.66 37.09 44.25
CA GLU A 343 21.39 36.46 44.59
C GLU A 343 20.31 37.46 45.01
N GLU A 344 19.06 37.21 44.58
CA GLU A 344 17.89 37.68 45.29
C GLU A 344 16.91 36.52 45.55
N LYS A 345 16.55 36.38 46.83
CA LYS A 345 15.82 35.27 47.46
C LYS A 345 14.39 35.13 46.94
N ARG A 346 13.96 33.91 46.56
CA ARG A 346 12.55 33.46 46.69
C ARG A 346 12.45 31.98 47.09
N GLN A 347 11.44 31.72 47.92
CA GLN A 347 11.14 30.49 48.67
C GLN A 347 10.60 29.34 47.78
N PRO A 348 10.69 28.08 48.23
CA PRO A 348 10.18 26.92 47.48
C PRO A 348 8.65 26.82 47.51
N ILE A 349 8.03 26.68 46.33
CA ILE A 349 6.62 26.36 46.15
C ILE A 349 6.48 24.83 46.02
N ALA A 350 5.51 24.26 46.75
CA ALA A 350 5.16 22.84 46.78
C ALA A 350 4.75 22.27 45.39
N PRO A 351 4.86 20.95 45.17
CA PRO A 351 4.52 20.32 43.89
C PRO A 351 3.03 20.48 43.55
N GLN A 352 2.74 21.07 42.40
CA GLN A 352 1.40 21.14 41.84
C GLN A 352 1.09 19.85 41.09
N THR A 353 -0.06 19.25 41.40
CA THR A 353 -0.69 18.17 40.64
C THR A 353 -0.91 18.58 39.17
N PRO A 354 -0.75 17.66 38.20
CA PRO A 354 -1.00 17.97 36.80
C PRO A 354 -2.48 18.29 36.56
N PRO A 355 -2.80 19.20 35.62
CA PRO A 355 -4.18 19.52 35.27
C PRO A 355 -4.88 18.31 34.62
N PRO A 356 -6.22 18.20 34.73
CA PRO A 356 -6.98 17.15 34.07
C PRO A 356 -6.82 17.29 32.55
N LYS A 357 -6.46 16.19 31.88
CA LYS A 357 -6.44 16.10 30.42
C LYS A 357 -7.88 16.21 29.91
N GLU A 358 -8.14 17.17 29.05
CA GLU A 358 -9.35 17.20 28.24
C GLU A 358 -9.47 15.90 27.45
N GLU A 359 -10.60 15.22 27.63
CA GLU A 359 -11.00 14.03 26.88
C GLU A 359 -11.19 14.41 25.41
N LEU A 360 -10.32 13.90 24.52
CA LEU A 360 -10.72 13.70 23.13
C LEU A 360 -11.63 12.46 23.10
N LYS A 361 -12.94 12.68 23.15
CA LYS A 361 -13.94 11.67 22.81
C LYS A 361 -13.77 11.30 21.34
N VAL A 362 -13.22 10.12 21.07
CA VAL A 362 -13.39 9.45 19.77
C VAL A 362 -14.64 8.61 19.87
N GLU A 363 -15.74 9.20 19.43
CA GLU A 363 -17.03 8.54 19.31
C GLU A 363 -17.02 7.70 18.02
N VAL A 364 -16.77 6.39 18.16
CA VAL A 364 -16.88 5.44 17.06
C VAL A 364 -18.36 5.13 16.84
N LYS A 365 -18.85 5.42 15.64
CA LYS A 365 -20.26 5.26 15.30
C LYS A 365 -20.59 3.78 15.03
N PRO A 366 -21.74 3.26 15.50
CA PRO A 366 -22.22 1.88 15.26
C PRO A 366 -22.42 1.47 13.78
N GLU A 367 -22.16 2.36 12.82
CA GLU A 367 -22.39 2.15 11.39
C GLU A 367 -21.17 1.57 10.67
N ASP A 368 -19.94 1.84 11.14
CA ASP A 368 -18.70 1.35 10.56
C ASP A 368 -18.57 -0.19 10.65
N GLU A 369 -19.18 -0.78 11.68
CA GLU A 369 -19.19 -2.22 11.97
C GLU A 369 -20.13 -3.01 11.04
N LYS A 370 -21.23 -2.38 10.60
CA LYS A 370 -22.21 -2.98 9.67
C LYS A 370 -21.71 -3.02 8.22
N ARG A 371 -20.81 -2.13 7.82
CA ARG A 371 -20.32 -2.01 6.43
C ARG A 371 -19.26 -3.06 6.07
N MET A 372 -18.46 -3.50 7.05
CA MET A 372 -17.52 -4.62 6.91
C MET A 372 -18.20 -5.96 6.61
N ALA A 373 -19.45 -6.16 7.06
CA ALA A 373 -20.21 -7.39 6.87
C ALA A 373 -20.81 -7.55 5.46
N ALA A 374 -20.69 -6.54 4.58
CA ALA A 374 -21.29 -6.53 3.25
C ALA A 374 -20.28 -6.68 2.08
N LEU A 375 -19.04 -7.08 2.37
CA LEU A 375 -18.02 -7.35 1.37
C LEU A 375 -17.96 -8.86 1.06
N PRO A 376 -18.36 -9.30 -0.14
CA PRO A 376 -18.14 -10.68 -0.57
C PRO A 376 -16.63 -10.93 -0.79
N PRO A 377 -16.19 -12.21 -0.75
CA PRO A 377 -14.79 -12.56 -0.94
C PRO A 377 -14.25 -12.06 -2.29
N HIS A 378 -13.03 -11.53 -2.26
CA HIS A 378 -12.34 -11.07 -3.45
C HIS A 378 -12.12 -12.23 -4.43
N PRO A 379 -12.36 -12.04 -5.75
CA PRO A 379 -11.93 -13.02 -6.73
C PRO A 379 -10.41 -13.07 -6.76
N SER A 380 -9.87 -14.28 -6.67
CA SER A 380 -8.45 -14.59 -6.88
C SER A 380 -7.97 -13.98 -8.21
N ALA A 381 -6.76 -13.41 -8.20
CA ALA A 381 -6.11 -12.93 -9.41
C ALA A 381 -6.04 -14.04 -10.47
N PRO A 382 -6.14 -13.72 -11.78
CA PRO A 382 -5.98 -14.73 -12.80
C PRO A 382 -4.54 -15.25 -12.78
N GLU A 383 -4.40 -16.57 -12.62
CA GLU A 383 -3.18 -17.31 -12.90
C GLU A 383 -2.72 -17.02 -14.33
N ALA A 384 -1.40 -16.97 -14.50
CA ALA A 384 -0.74 -16.79 -15.77
C ALA A 384 -1.27 -17.80 -16.79
N ARG A 385 -1.93 -17.31 -17.85
CA ARG A 385 -2.27 -18.14 -19.00
C ARG A 385 -0.98 -18.47 -19.74
N ASP A 386 -0.68 -19.75 -19.77
CA ASP A 386 0.36 -20.36 -20.58
C ASP A 386 0.15 -20.02 -22.07
N SER A 387 1.26 -19.77 -22.76
CA SER A 387 1.27 -19.41 -24.17
C SER A 387 1.26 -20.66 -25.05
N PRO A 388 0.49 -20.71 -26.15
CA PRO A 388 0.84 -21.55 -27.29
C PRO A 388 1.69 -20.74 -28.29
N LYS A 389 2.80 -21.36 -28.72
CA LYS A 389 3.55 -20.99 -29.92
C LYS A 389 2.64 -21.11 -31.15
N GLU A 390 2.70 -20.14 -32.07
CA GLU A 390 2.77 -20.38 -33.51
C GLU A 390 3.06 -19.10 -34.32
N LYS A 391 3.43 -19.30 -35.58
CA LYS A 391 4.34 -18.52 -36.43
C LYS A 391 3.66 -17.49 -37.36
N GLU A 392 4.52 -16.60 -37.86
CA GLU A 392 4.56 -15.96 -39.20
C GLU A 392 3.59 -14.79 -39.55
N GLY A 393 4.17 -13.74 -40.16
CA GLY A 393 3.46 -12.90 -41.15
C GLY A 393 3.52 -11.36 -41.02
N LEU A 394 4.59 -10.76 -41.57
CA LEU A 394 4.66 -9.54 -42.41
C LEU A 394 4.18 -8.12 -41.95
N SER A 395 5.16 -7.18 -42.05
CA SER A 395 5.14 -5.77 -42.54
C SER A 395 4.17 -4.70 -42.00
N GLU A 396 4.71 -3.62 -41.41
CA GLU A 396 4.83 -2.26 -42.03
C GLU A 396 5.35 -1.19 -41.03
N GLU A 397 5.89 -0.09 -41.57
CA GLU A 397 6.74 0.96 -40.97
C GLU A 397 6.02 2.10 -40.18
N PRO A 398 6.75 2.99 -39.45
CA PRO A 398 6.22 3.88 -38.40
C PRO A 398 6.04 5.36 -38.82
N PRO A 399 5.49 6.24 -37.95
CA PRO A 399 6.35 7.37 -37.53
C PRO A 399 6.16 7.97 -36.11
N LYS A 400 7.32 8.40 -35.58
CA LYS A 400 7.68 9.71 -34.98
C LYS A 400 7.39 10.08 -33.51
N GLN A 401 8.44 10.72 -32.99
CA GLN A 401 8.74 11.23 -31.65
C GLN A 401 8.20 12.65 -31.41
N LYS A 402 8.02 12.99 -30.12
CA LYS A 402 8.16 14.27 -29.39
C LYS A 402 7.34 14.08 -28.09
N GLU A 403 7.76 14.31 -26.87
CA GLU A 403 8.75 15.19 -26.24
C GLU A 403 9.17 14.52 -24.93
N ALA A 404 10.46 14.60 -24.62
CA ALA A 404 10.99 14.36 -23.29
C ALA A 404 11.85 15.56 -22.94
N GLU A 405 11.29 16.57 -22.27
CA GLU A 405 12.09 17.50 -21.48
C GLU A 405 11.20 18.39 -20.62
N LYS A 406 10.99 17.98 -19.36
CA LYS A 406 11.05 18.97 -18.27
C LYS A 406 11.24 18.28 -16.93
N VAL A 407 12.23 18.79 -16.22
CA VAL A 407 12.44 18.67 -14.79
C VAL A 407 13.05 17.34 -14.32
N ARG A 408 14.33 17.21 -14.67
CA ARG A 408 15.33 16.68 -13.73
C ARG A 408 16.00 17.86 -13.02
N GLU A 409 15.43 18.28 -11.90
CA GLU A 409 16.07 19.08 -10.85
C GLU A 409 15.12 18.95 -9.66
N LYS A 410 15.46 18.40 -8.50
CA LYS A 410 16.68 18.54 -7.72
C LYS A 410 16.96 17.22 -7.00
N ALA A 411 18.20 16.80 -7.10
CA ALA A 411 18.76 15.71 -6.34
C ALA A 411 18.97 16.12 -4.87
N LYS A 412 19.08 15.08 -4.03
CA LYS A 412 20.04 14.98 -2.89
C LYS A 412 19.62 15.74 -1.62
N LYS A 413 19.74 15.19 -0.41
CA LYS A 413 20.90 14.54 0.26
C LYS A 413 20.40 14.24 1.71
N ILE A 414 20.70 13.18 2.48
CA ILE A 414 21.98 12.75 3.10
C ILE A 414 21.73 11.51 4.02
N ALA A 415 22.71 10.61 4.05
CA ALA A 415 23.22 9.67 5.10
C ALA A 415 22.25 8.81 5.95
N ALA A 416 22.36 7.48 6.04
CA ALA A 416 23.48 6.54 6.25
C ALA A 416 23.97 6.44 7.71
N LEU A 417 23.79 5.26 8.33
CA LEU A 417 24.69 4.51 9.23
C LEU A 417 23.97 3.21 9.73
N PRO A 418 24.67 2.18 10.26
CA PRO A 418 24.69 0.81 9.71
C PRO A 418 24.24 -0.29 10.75
N PRO A 419 24.36 -1.61 10.45
CA PRO A 419 23.52 -2.70 11.00
C PRO A 419 24.22 -3.59 12.06
N PRO A 420 23.52 -4.64 12.55
CA PRO A 420 24.09 -6.01 12.60
C PRO A 420 23.11 -7.07 12.03
N SER A 421 23.49 -7.92 11.06
CA SER A 421 24.09 -9.28 11.20
C SER A 421 23.16 -10.31 11.88
N THR A 422 22.41 -11.15 11.15
CA THR A 422 22.74 -12.45 10.50
C THR A 422 23.01 -13.62 11.46
N GLU A 423 22.12 -14.63 11.37
CA GLU A 423 22.36 -16.09 11.47
C GLU A 423 21.04 -16.76 11.02
N GLU A 424 20.82 -17.07 9.74
CA GLU A 424 21.16 -18.31 9.01
C GLU A 424 20.95 -19.63 9.77
N LYS A 425 19.92 -20.39 9.35
CA LYS A 425 20.05 -21.82 9.05
C LYS A 425 19.00 -22.31 8.03
N GLU A 426 19.55 -22.91 6.98
CA GLU A 426 19.02 -23.78 5.92
C GLU A 426 18.22 -25.00 6.45
N VAL A 427 17.51 -25.85 5.69
CA VAL A 427 16.79 -25.94 4.39
C VAL A 427 16.33 -27.42 4.30
N ALA A 428 15.31 -27.70 3.47
CA ALA A 428 14.88 -28.99 2.88
C ALA A 428 13.87 -29.82 3.70
N LYS A 429 12.82 -30.43 3.12
CA LYS A 429 12.46 -30.74 1.72
C LYS A 429 10.95 -31.06 1.60
N LYS A 430 10.45 -30.95 0.38
CA LYS A 430 9.07 -31.14 -0.13
C LYS A 430 8.53 -32.58 -0.07
N GLU A 431 7.20 -32.69 -0.01
CA GLU A 431 6.36 -33.65 -0.76
C GLU A 431 4.92 -33.07 -0.94
N VAL A 432 4.20 -33.48 -2.00
CA VAL A 432 2.95 -32.90 -2.58
C VAL A 432 1.99 -34.09 -2.90
N PRO A 433 0.67 -33.93 -3.15
CA PRO A 433 -0.45 -33.32 -2.41
C PRO A 433 -1.53 -34.39 -2.02
N ALA A 434 -2.52 -34.04 -1.19
CA ALA A 434 -3.73 -34.87 -1.00
C ALA A 434 -5.00 -34.02 -0.94
N GLU A 435 -6.06 -34.58 -1.53
CA GLU A 435 -7.43 -34.06 -1.80
C GLU A 435 -8.22 -33.55 -0.56
N PRO A 436 -9.31 -32.78 -0.75
CA PRO A 436 -9.81 -31.83 0.25
C PRO A 436 -10.58 -32.52 1.38
N LYS A 437 -10.09 -32.35 2.61
CA LYS A 437 -10.78 -32.77 3.84
C LYS A 437 -11.75 -31.69 4.32
N GLU A 438 -12.95 -32.10 4.69
CA GLU A 438 -13.98 -31.28 5.34
C GLU A 438 -13.47 -30.65 6.65
N ILE A 439 -13.76 -29.36 6.85
CA ILE A 439 -13.15 -28.49 7.87
C ILE A 439 -14.02 -28.45 9.13
N LYS A 440 -13.45 -28.79 10.30
CA LYS A 440 -14.07 -28.68 11.63
C LYS A 440 -13.77 -27.32 12.27
N LEU A 441 -14.68 -26.78 13.10
CA LEU A 441 -14.39 -25.64 13.99
C LEU A 441 -13.25 -26.00 14.95
N GLY A 442 -12.24 -25.14 15.08
CA GLY A 442 -11.26 -25.20 16.19
C GLY A 442 -10.19 -26.29 16.06
N ASP A 443 -9.60 -26.46 14.87
CA ASP A 443 -8.41 -27.30 14.69
C ASP A 443 -7.22 -26.72 15.50
N THR A 444 -6.89 -27.35 16.63
CA THR A 444 -5.87 -26.89 17.59
C THR A 444 -4.43 -27.09 17.13
N SER A 445 -4.21 -27.50 15.87
CA SER A 445 -2.89 -27.77 15.29
C SER A 445 -2.17 -26.52 14.76
N GLU A 446 -2.91 -25.44 14.52
CA GLU A 446 -2.39 -24.17 14.01
C GLU A 446 -2.32 -23.09 15.10
N PRO A 447 -1.31 -22.21 15.06
CA PRO A 447 -1.17 -21.12 16.03
C PRO A 447 -2.35 -20.15 15.96
N ILE A 448 -2.66 -19.53 17.10
CA ILE A 448 -3.67 -18.47 17.20
C ILE A 448 -2.93 -17.13 17.20
N ASP A 449 -3.16 -16.33 16.18
CA ASP A 449 -2.62 -14.97 16.09
C ASP A 449 -3.62 -13.99 16.68
N ILE A 450 -3.24 -13.26 17.74
CA ILE A 450 -4.10 -12.27 18.40
C ILE A 450 -3.45 -10.89 18.32
N THR A 451 -4.20 -9.92 17.80
CA THR A 451 -3.79 -8.51 17.68
C THR A 451 -4.76 -7.63 18.46
N SER A 452 -4.27 -6.57 19.09
CA SER A 452 -5.07 -5.61 19.86
C SER A 452 -4.30 -4.31 20.10
N ASP A 453 -5.00 -3.28 20.57
CA ASP A 453 -4.39 -2.00 20.94
C ASP A 453 -3.52 -2.13 22.20
N LYS A 454 -3.96 -2.95 23.16
CA LYS A 454 -3.27 -3.20 24.42
C LYS A 454 -3.28 -4.67 24.77
N VAL A 455 -2.17 -5.14 25.34
CA VAL A 455 -2.00 -6.50 25.89
C VAL A 455 -1.49 -6.39 27.32
N GLU A 456 -2.12 -7.11 28.24
CA GLU A 456 -1.70 -7.25 29.63
C GLU A 456 -1.61 -8.73 29.98
N ALA A 457 -0.48 -9.18 30.52
CA ALA A 457 -0.27 -10.58 30.91
C ALA A 457 -0.07 -10.69 32.43
N PHE A 458 -0.88 -11.55 33.06
CA PHE A 458 -0.88 -11.80 34.50
C PHE A 458 -0.39 -13.22 34.77
N SER A 459 0.93 -13.38 34.88
CA SER A 459 1.57 -14.71 34.99
C SER A 459 1.14 -15.51 36.24
N LYS A 460 0.77 -14.84 37.34
CA LYS A 460 0.26 -15.52 38.56
C LYS A 460 -1.15 -16.09 38.37
N GLU A 461 -1.92 -15.52 37.45
CA GLU A 461 -3.31 -15.85 37.19
C GLU A 461 -3.48 -16.69 35.91
N ASN A 462 -2.37 -17.01 35.22
CA ASN A 462 -2.34 -17.65 33.89
C ASN A 462 -3.32 -16.98 32.90
N LEU A 463 -3.36 -15.64 32.92
CA LEU A 463 -4.34 -14.85 32.19
C LEU A 463 -3.64 -13.83 31.28
N ILE A 464 -4.06 -13.76 30.03
CA ILE A 464 -3.67 -12.70 29.09
C ILE A 464 -4.93 -11.95 28.69
N ILE A 465 -4.91 -10.62 28.84
CA ILE A 465 -6.02 -9.75 28.51
C ILE A 465 -5.62 -8.86 27.34
N PHE A 466 -6.38 -8.95 26.27
CA PHE A 466 -6.30 -8.11 25.09
C PHE A 466 -7.46 -7.10 25.15
N ARG A 467 -7.15 -5.82 24.93
CA ARG A 467 -8.15 -4.75 24.95
C ARG A 467 -7.99 -3.83 23.75
N GLY A 468 -9.11 -3.42 23.18
CA GLY A 468 -9.18 -2.52 22.03
C GLY A 468 -8.88 -3.24 20.73
N ASN A 469 -9.80 -3.15 19.76
CA ASN A 469 -9.68 -3.70 18.42
C ASN A 469 -9.12 -5.14 18.38
N VAL A 470 -9.64 -6.02 19.23
CA VAL A 470 -9.08 -7.37 19.33
C VAL A 470 -9.48 -8.19 18.12
N MET A 471 -8.50 -8.71 17.39
CA MET A 471 -8.69 -9.68 16.33
C MET A 471 -7.86 -10.93 16.63
N ALA A 472 -8.54 -12.06 16.83
CA ALA A 472 -7.93 -13.38 16.95
C ALA A 472 -8.21 -14.21 15.70
N ARG A 473 -7.16 -14.75 15.09
CA ARG A 473 -7.24 -15.59 13.89
C ARG A 473 -6.63 -16.95 14.15
N GLN A 474 -7.38 -17.99 13.80
CA GLN A 474 -6.90 -19.38 13.81
C GLN A 474 -7.43 -20.07 12.56
N LYS A 475 -6.54 -20.46 11.64
CA LYS A 475 -6.89 -21.06 10.35
C LYS A 475 -7.87 -20.20 9.54
N ASP A 476 -9.10 -20.68 9.38
CA ASP A 476 -10.22 -20.04 8.67
C ASP A 476 -11.22 -19.33 9.61
N ILE A 477 -10.98 -19.37 10.93
CA ILE A 477 -11.79 -18.71 11.94
C ILE A 477 -11.16 -17.36 12.28
N VAL A 478 -11.97 -16.31 12.23
CA VAL A 478 -11.60 -14.98 12.70
C VAL A 478 -12.61 -14.51 13.73
N ILE A 479 -12.11 -14.08 14.89
CA ILE A 479 -12.88 -13.52 15.99
C ILE A 479 -12.49 -12.06 16.14
N TYR A 480 -13.49 -11.19 16.12
CA TYR A 480 -13.36 -9.78 16.46
C TYR A 480 -14.07 -9.52 17.78
N SER A 481 -13.47 -8.72 18.66
CA SER A 481 -14.09 -8.30 19.92
C SER A 481 -13.45 -7.03 20.49
N ASP A 482 -14.13 -6.39 21.45
CA ASP A 482 -13.58 -5.23 22.15
C ASP A 482 -12.52 -5.66 23.18
N SER A 483 -12.73 -6.83 23.79
CA SER A 483 -11.77 -7.48 24.68
C SER A 483 -11.71 -8.98 24.45
N LEU A 484 -10.56 -9.56 24.77
CA LEU A 484 -10.36 -11.01 24.79
C LEU A 484 -9.52 -11.39 25.98
N GLU A 485 -10.01 -12.35 26.76
CA GLU A 485 -9.30 -12.92 27.90
C GLU A 485 -8.93 -14.36 27.55
N ALA A 486 -7.64 -14.65 27.48
CA ALA A 486 -7.10 -15.98 27.24
C ALA A 486 -6.56 -16.56 28.55
N PHE A 487 -7.21 -17.61 29.05
CA PHE A 487 -6.79 -18.37 30.21
C PHE A 487 -5.88 -19.51 29.73
N ILE A 488 -4.63 -19.51 30.18
CA ILE A 488 -3.60 -20.47 29.81
C ILE A 488 -3.65 -21.66 30.76
N LEU A 489 -3.42 -22.87 30.25
CA LEU A 489 -3.32 -24.08 31.06
C LEU A 489 -2.19 -23.94 32.10
N SER A 490 -2.35 -24.56 33.28
CA SER A 490 -1.36 -24.48 34.37
C SER A 490 0.02 -25.07 34.02
N ASP A 491 0.11 -25.87 32.95
CA ASP A 491 1.36 -26.41 32.40
C ASP A 491 2.02 -25.48 31.37
N GLY A 492 1.38 -24.34 31.05
CA GLY A 492 1.81 -23.38 30.05
C GLY A 492 1.64 -23.82 28.60
N LYS A 493 1.09 -25.01 28.33
CA LYS A 493 1.03 -25.62 26.99
C LYS A 493 -0.34 -25.47 26.33
N GLY A 494 -0.76 -24.22 26.16
CA GLY A 494 -1.93 -23.87 25.37
C GLY A 494 -3.03 -23.19 26.17
N ILE A 495 -4.16 -22.95 25.51
CA ILE A 495 -5.27 -22.18 26.04
C ILE A 495 -6.32 -23.13 26.63
N GLU A 496 -6.74 -22.88 27.87
CA GLU A 496 -7.83 -23.58 28.52
C GLU A 496 -9.19 -23.03 28.06
N LYS A 497 -9.32 -21.70 28.11
CA LYS A 497 -10.58 -20.98 27.87
C LYS A 497 -10.29 -19.62 27.26
N VAL A 498 -11.08 -19.25 26.26
CA VAL A 498 -11.09 -17.88 25.70
C VAL A 498 -12.43 -17.24 26.00
N VAL A 499 -12.40 -16.00 26.49
CA VAL A 499 -13.59 -15.18 26.70
C VAL A 499 -13.46 -13.92 25.85
N ALA A 500 -14.21 -13.86 24.75
CA ALA A 500 -14.37 -12.65 23.97
C ALA A 500 -15.58 -11.88 24.51
N GLY A 501 -15.43 -10.57 24.71
CA GLY A 501 -16.47 -9.71 25.24
C GLY A 501 -16.64 -8.42 24.44
N GLY A 502 -17.83 -7.83 24.53
CA GLY A 502 -18.19 -6.63 23.79
C GLY A 502 -18.83 -6.98 22.45
N ASN A 503 -18.42 -6.33 21.37
CA ASN A 503 -18.95 -6.62 20.04
C ASN A 503 -18.31 -7.86 19.43
N VAL A 504 -18.71 -9.05 19.90
CA VAL A 504 -18.09 -10.30 19.44
C VAL A 504 -18.68 -10.74 18.11
N LYS A 505 -17.82 -10.81 17.09
CA LYS A 505 -18.14 -11.37 15.77
C LYS A 505 -17.20 -12.52 15.45
N ILE A 506 -17.78 -13.68 15.16
CA ILE A 506 -17.04 -14.89 14.78
C ILE A 506 -17.38 -15.20 13.32
N GLN A 507 -16.35 -15.31 12.48
CA GLN A 507 -16.50 -15.65 11.07
C GLN A 507 -15.73 -16.93 10.76
N GLN A 508 -16.41 -17.88 10.13
CA GLN A 508 -15.82 -19.11 9.62
C GLN A 508 -16.47 -19.50 8.29
N GLY A 509 -15.75 -19.37 7.18
CA GLY A 509 -16.31 -19.61 5.85
C GLY A 509 -17.57 -18.77 5.60
N VAL A 510 -18.71 -19.43 5.42
CA VAL A 510 -20.05 -18.81 5.23
C VAL A 510 -20.85 -18.66 6.53
N ARG A 511 -20.32 -19.13 7.66
CA ARG A 511 -20.93 -19.03 8.98
C ARG A 511 -20.49 -17.74 9.67
N VAL A 512 -21.45 -16.95 10.12
CA VAL A 512 -21.19 -15.70 10.87
C VAL A 512 -22.03 -15.70 12.14
N ALA A 513 -21.38 -15.56 13.28
CA ALA A 513 -22.02 -15.41 14.58
C ALA A 513 -21.76 -14.02 15.16
N ASN A 514 -22.80 -13.37 15.69
CA ASN A 514 -22.70 -12.11 16.42
C ASN A 514 -23.33 -12.27 17.80
N CYS A 515 -22.64 -11.79 18.85
CA CYS A 515 -23.10 -11.87 20.24
C CYS A 515 -22.36 -10.86 21.11
N GLN A 516 -22.84 -10.59 22.34
CA GLN A 516 -22.12 -9.70 23.27
C GLN A 516 -20.95 -10.40 23.98
N LYS A 517 -21.02 -11.73 24.06
CA LYS A 517 -19.99 -12.53 24.73
C LYS A 517 -19.92 -13.90 24.08
N ALA A 518 -18.70 -14.32 23.75
CA ALA A 518 -18.42 -15.68 23.32
C ALA A 518 -17.41 -16.31 24.26
N ILE A 519 -17.69 -17.53 24.69
CA ILE A 519 -16.78 -18.30 25.53
C ILE A 519 -16.45 -19.58 24.77
N PHE A 520 -15.15 -19.80 24.53
CA PHE A 520 -14.64 -21.04 23.97
C PHE A 520 -13.96 -21.86 25.08
N TYR A 521 -14.46 -23.06 25.30
CA TYR A 521 -13.88 -24.05 26.20
C TYR A 521 -13.09 -25.05 25.36
N ASN A 522 -11.76 -24.97 25.41
CA ASN A 522 -10.89 -25.77 24.53
C ASN A 522 -10.94 -27.27 24.88
N ARG A 523 -10.97 -27.61 26.18
CA ARG A 523 -11.09 -29.00 26.65
C ARG A 523 -12.40 -29.66 26.25
N ASP A 524 -13.50 -28.92 26.38
CA ASP A 524 -14.85 -29.43 26.10
C ASP A 524 -15.24 -29.29 24.63
N GLN A 525 -14.39 -28.65 23.81
CA GLN A 525 -14.68 -28.31 22.41
C GLN A 525 -16.07 -27.65 22.28
N LYS A 526 -16.33 -26.69 23.16
CA LYS A 526 -17.64 -26.08 23.37
C LYS A 526 -17.56 -24.56 23.21
N VAL A 527 -18.43 -24.00 22.37
CA VAL A 527 -18.61 -22.55 22.21
C VAL A 527 -19.95 -22.15 22.81
N VAL A 528 -19.95 -21.15 23.67
CA VAL A 528 -21.17 -20.58 24.28
C VAL A 528 -21.26 -19.12 23.87
N LEU A 529 -22.34 -18.77 23.18
CA LEU A 529 -22.64 -17.42 22.73
C LEU A 529 -23.79 -16.86 23.57
N THR A 530 -23.62 -15.68 24.16
CA THR A 530 -24.64 -15.02 24.98
C THR A 530 -24.77 -13.53 24.66
N GLY A 531 -25.87 -12.93 25.13
CA GLY A 531 -26.21 -11.55 24.85
C GLY A 531 -26.77 -11.38 23.43
N ASN A 532 -27.92 -12.00 23.20
CA ASN A 532 -28.65 -12.01 21.92
C ASN A 532 -27.86 -12.59 20.73
N PRO A 533 -27.28 -13.80 20.88
CA PRO A 533 -26.54 -14.45 19.82
C PRO A 533 -27.38 -14.68 18.56
N LYS A 534 -26.81 -14.34 17.41
CA LYS A 534 -27.37 -14.58 16.08
C LYS A 534 -26.32 -15.26 15.22
N VAL A 535 -26.64 -16.45 14.74
CA VAL A 535 -25.77 -17.27 13.91
C VAL A 535 -26.43 -17.44 12.56
N LEU A 536 -25.72 -17.02 11.52
CA LEU A 536 -26.10 -17.17 10.12
C LEU A 536 -25.23 -18.24 9.49
N GLU A 537 -25.85 -19.21 8.82
CA GLU A 537 -25.19 -20.27 8.08
C GLU A 537 -25.87 -20.41 6.71
N GLY A 538 -25.29 -19.79 5.68
CA GLY A 538 -25.95 -19.65 4.38
C GLY A 538 -27.28 -18.91 4.54
N ASP A 539 -28.38 -19.60 4.23
CA ASP A 539 -29.74 -19.09 4.32
C ASP A 539 -30.41 -19.35 5.69
N ASN A 540 -29.74 -20.10 6.57
CA ASN A 540 -30.28 -20.51 7.87
C ASN A 540 -29.90 -19.48 8.95
N LEU A 541 -30.89 -19.06 9.74
CA LEU A 541 -30.69 -18.16 10.88
C LEU A 541 -31.07 -18.85 12.19
N VAL A 542 -30.14 -18.88 13.12
CA VAL A 542 -30.32 -19.36 14.49
C VAL A 542 -30.20 -18.18 15.45
N SER A 543 -31.19 -18.00 16.31
CA SER A 543 -31.16 -16.94 17.33
C SER A 543 -31.81 -17.39 18.63
N GLY A 544 -31.28 -16.91 19.75
CA GLY A 544 -31.75 -17.21 21.11
C GLY A 544 -31.12 -16.25 22.11
N GLU A 545 -31.31 -16.49 23.41
CA GLU A 545 -30.56 -15.79 24.46
C GLU A 545 -29.18 -16.40 24.68
N GLU A 546 -29.11 -17.72 24.50
CA GLU A 546 -27.89 -18.51 24.57
C GLU A 546 -27.88 -19.50 23.41
N ILE A 547 -26.77 -19.57 22.68
CA ILE A 547 -26.51 -20.61 21.68
C ILE A 547 -25.25 -21.35 22.10
N ILE A 548 -25.36 -22.66 22.22
CA ILE A 548 -24.27 -23.56 22.59
C ILE A 548 -23.95 -24.44 21.39
N PHE A 549 -22.71 -24.38 20.93
CA PHE A 549 -22.15 -25.31 19.95
C PHE A 549 -21.26 -26.31 20.67
N ASP A 550 -21.62 -27.58 20.63
CA ASP A 550 -20.76 -28.70 21.00
C ASP A 550 -20.10 -29.21 19.71
N ILE A 551 -18.85 -28.84 19.49
CA ILE A 551 -18.10 -29.12 18.26
C ILE A 551 -17.79 -30.61 18.17
N ALA A 552 -17.45 -31.24 19.31
CA ALA A 552 -17.13 -32.67 19.35
C ALA A 552 -18.34 -33.54 18.98
N LYS A 553 -19.55 -33.14 19.42
CA LYS A 553 -20.80 -33.86 19.13
C LYS A 553 -21.56 -33.35 17.90
N ASN A 554 -21.03 -32.32 17.22
CA ASN A 554 -21.70 -31.62 16.12
C ASN A 554 -23.16 -31.24 16.47
N ARG A 555 -23.38 -30.74 17.69
CA ARG A 555 -24.70 -30.44 18.25
C ARG A 555 -24.83 -28.96 18.54
N VAL A 556 -25.95 -28.37 18.12
CA VAL A 556 -26.32 -26.98 18.44
C VAL A 556 -27.52 -26.99 19.37
N GLU A 557 -27.40 -26.29 20.50
CA GLU A 557 -28.48 -26.10 21.46
C GLU A 557 -28.79 -24.60 21.56
N VAL A 558 -30.06 -24.24 21.44
CA VAL A 558 -30.54 -22.87 21.49
C VAL A 558 -31.49 -22.73 22.65
N LYS A 559 -31.14 -21.90 23.64
CA LYS A 559 -32.04 -21.62 24.75
C LYS A 559 -32.77 -20.30 24.50
N GLY A 560 -34.09 -20.38 24.62
CA GLY A 560 -34.98 -19.21 24.67
C GLY A 560 -35.03 -18.66 26.08
N GLY A 561 -35.20 -17.34 26.19
CA GLY A 561 -35.22 -16.64 27.46
C GLY A 561 -36.47 -16.78 28.31
N PRO A 562 -36.50 -16.10 29.48
CA PRO A 562 -37.65 -16.07 30.39
C PRO A 562 -38.97 -15.59 29.74
N GLY A 563 -38.90 -14.95 28.56
CA GLY A 563 -40.05 -14.50 27.78
C GLY A 563 -40.00 -14.82 26.28
N GLY A 564 -39.11 -15.71 25.82
CA GLY A 564 -38.88 -15.92 24.38
C GLY A 564 -38.57 -17.36 23.97
N ARG A 565 -39.06 -17.78 22.79
CA ARG A 565 -38.69 -19.06 22.16
C ARG A 565 -37.38 -18.91 21.39
N GLY A 566 -36.51 -19.92 21.41
CA GLY A 566 -35.42 -20.02 20.44
C GLY A 566 -36.00 -20.02 19.03
N LYS A 567 -35.46 -19.17 18.15
CA LYS A 567 -35.93 -19.04 16.76
C LYS A 567 -34.89 -19.63 15.83
N VAL A 568 -35.26 -20.73 15.20
CA VAL A 568 -34.53 -21.33 14.10
C VAL A 568 -35.35 -21.12 12.83
N ARG A 569 -34.79 -20.41 11.85
CA ARG A 569 -35.33 -20.33 10.50
C ARG A 569 -34.44 -21.18 9.62
N VAL A 570 -34.93 -22.37 9.26
CA VAL A 570 -34.32 -23.24 8.27
C VAL A 570 -35.04 -23.01 6.95
N LEU A 571 -34.31 -22.64 5.91
CA LEU A 571 -34.85 -22.59 4.55
C LEU A 571 -34.57 -23.93 3.88
N PRO A 572 -35.61 -24.67 3.41
CA PRO A 572 -35.39 -25.92 2.69
C PRO A 572 -34.62 -25.60 1.41
N GLY A 573 -33.48 -26.27 1.21
CA GLY A 573 -32.69 -26.13 0.01
C GLY A 573 -33.55 -26.46 -1.21
N THR A 574 -33.49 -25.61 -2.24
CA THR A 574 -33.94 -26.00 -3.57
C THR A 574 -32.92 -26.99 -4.13
N GLU A 575 -33.01 -28.25 -3.70
CA GLU A 575 -32.52 -29.35 -4.52
C GLU A 575 -33.34 -29.33 -5.81
N LEU A 576 -32.66 -28.96 -6.90
CA LEU A 576 -33.07 -29.32 -8.24
C LEU A 576 -33.08 -30.85 -8.34
N GLU A 577 -34.21 -31.45 -7.99
CA GLU A 577 -34.58 -32.75 -8.53
C GLU A 577 -34.62 -32.65 -10.07
N LYS A 578 -34.00 -33.64 -10.72
CA LYS A 578 -34.12 -34.04 -12.14
C LYS A 578 -33.19 -33.36 -13.14
N LEU A 579 -31.98 -33.89 -13.25
CA LEU A 579 -31.44 -34.31 -14.54
C LEU A 579 -31.01 -35.79 -14.41
N LYS A 580 -31.93 -36.68 -14.80
CA LYS A 580 -31.62 -38.00 -15.32
C LYS A 580 -31.25 -37.87 -16.79
#